data_AF-A0A7S4NRI4-F1
#
_entry.id   AF-A0A7S4NRI4-F1
#
_cell.length_a   1.000
_cell.length_b   1.000
_cell.length_c   1.000
_cell.angle_alpha   90.00
_cell.angle_beta   90.00
_cell.angle_gamma   90.00
#
_symmetry.space_group_name_H-M   'P 1'
#
loop_
_entity.id
_entity.type
_entity.pdbx_description
1 polymer ?
#
loop_
_entity_poly.entity_id
_entity_poly.type
_entity_poly.pdbx_seq_one_letter_code
_entity_poly.pdbx_strand_id
1 'polypeptide(L)'
;YTSGSSVFFDLKAYTANGHAYPKLKPITCAIDTLTSAAEMRESEGTLHSKETSEKRSPNDFALWKFSKPGEPSWDSPWGRGRPGWHIECSAMASEFLGKNIDIHGGGWDLKFPHHDNELAQSEAYWNNSQWVNYFFHCGHLHIKGLKMAK
;
A
#
# COMPACT_ATOMS: atom_id res chain seq x y z
N TYR A 1 -11.09 -6.18 5.38
CA TYR A 1 -12.56 -6.30 5.45
C TYR A 1 -13.15 -5.97 4.08
N THR A 2 -14.28 -6.56 3.73
CA THR A 2 -15.01 -6.23 2.48
C THR A 2 -15.95 -5.05 2.73
N SER A 3 -15.99 -4.09 1.82
CA SER A 3 -16.90 -2.94 1.88
C SER A 3 -17.18 -2.42 0.47
N GLY A 4 -18.46 -2.27 0.11
CA GLY A 4 -18.93 -1.62 -1.12
C GLY A 4 -18.20 -2.05 -2.40
N SER A 5 -17.15 -1.30 -2.73
CA SER A 5 -16.35 -1.42 -3.95
C SER A 5 -15.11 -2.32 -3.85
N SER A 6 -14.66 -2.68 -2.65
CA SER A 6 -13.33 -3.27 -2.46
C SER A 6 -13.21 -4.14 -1.22
N VAL A 7 -12.13 -4.92 -1.16
CA VAL A 7 -11.61 -5.53 0.07
C VAL A 7 -10.43 -4.68 0.54
N PHE A 8 -10.52 -4.16 1.76
CA PHE A 8 -9.54 -3.25 2.35
C PHE A 8 -8.67 -3.96 3.39
N PHE A 9 -7.42 -3.52 3.50
CA PHE A 9 -6.53 -3.82 4.61
C PHE A 9 -6.92 -2.97 5.83
N ASP A 10 -7.07 -3.60 7.00
CA ASP A 10 -7.53 -2.92 8.22
C ASP A 10 -6.33 -2.48 9.07
N LEU A 11 -5.91 -1.22 8.94
CA LEU A 11 -4.74 -0.72 9.67
C LEU A 11 -4.97 -0.62 11.17
N LYS A 12 -6.21 -0.43 11.62
CA LYS A 12 -6.54 -0.39 13.05
C LYS A 12 -6.39 -1.79 13.65
N ALA A 13 -6.90 -2.82 12.97
CA ALA A 13 -6.67 -4.19 13.41
C ALA A 13 -5.19 -4.57 13.37
N TYR A 14 -4.46 -4.16 12.33
CA TYR A 14 -3.02 -4.41 12.20
C TYR A 14 -2.23 -3.86 13.40
N THR A 15 -2.45 -2.59 13.75
CA THR A 15 -1.77 -1.94 14.87
C THR A 15 -2.25 -2.47 16.23
N ALA A 16 -3.52 -2.82 16.38
CA ALA A 16 -4.06 -3.46 17.58
C ALA A 16 -3.44 -4.85 17.85
N ASN A 17 -2.94 -5.54 16.81
CA ASN A 17 -2.19 -6.79 16.93
C ASN A 17 -0.69 -6.58 17.23
N GLY A 18 -0.28 -5.35 17.55
CA GLY A 18 1.09 -5.04 18.00
C GLY A 18 2.08 -4.69 16.88
N HIS A 19 1.63 -4.61 15.63
CA HIS A 19 2.48 -4.18 14.53
C HIS A 19 2.59 -2.64 14.45
N ALA A 20 3.75 -2.15 14.03
CA ALA A 20 4.00 -0.73 13.82
C ALA A 20 3.68 -0.31 12.38
N TYR A 21 3.06 0.86 12.21
CA TYR A 21 2.75 1.45 10.92
C TYR A 21 2.64 2.99 10.99
N PRO A 22 3.12 3.74 9.98
CA PRO A 22 4.08 3.33 8.96
C PRO A 22 5.49 3.16 9.56
N LYS A 23 6.28 2.24 9.01
CA LYS A 23 7.68 1.98 9.43
C LYS A 23 8.69 2.82 8.67
N LEU A 24 8.50 3.04 7.37
CA LEU A 24 9.52 3.70 6.54
C LEU A 24 9.41 5.22 6.61
N LYS A 25 8.19 5.75 6.70
CA LYS A 25 7.93 7.18 6.94
C LYS A 25 7.19 7.39 8.27
N PRO A 26 7.86 7.25 9.44
CA PRO A 26 7.21 7.48 10.73
C PRO A 26 6.59 8.88 10.78
N ILE A 27 5.34 8.96 11.23
CA ILE A 27 4.63 10.25 11.38
C ILE A 27 5.13 10.90 12.67
N THR A 28 6.00 11.90 12.56
CA THR A 28 6.62 12.55 13.73
C THR A 28 6.06 13.94 14.03
N CYS A 29 5.38 14.55 13.06
CA CYS A 29 4.81 15.88 13.21
C CYS A 29 3.55 16.08 12.35
N ALA A 30 2.82 17.17 12.60
CA ALA A 30 1.55 17.45 11.91
C ALA A 30 1.69 17.57 10.38
N ILE A 31 2.84 18.02 9.88
CA ILE A 31 3.09 18.12 8.44
C ILE A 31 3.32 16.74 7.80
N ASP A 32 3.91 15.78 8.55
CA ASP A 32 4.01 14.39 8.11
C ASP A 32 2.62 13.78 7.95
N THR A 33 1.69 14.09 8.85
CA THR A 33 0.30 13.63 8.77
C THR A 33 -0.40 14.14 7.51
N LEU A 34 -0.26 15.44 7.20
CA LEU A 34 -0.90 16.05 6.03
C LEU A 34 -0.31 15.53 4.71
N THR A 35 1.01 15.40 4.63
CA THR A 35 1.68 14.87 3.44
C THR A 35 1.34 13.40 3.23
N SER A 36 1.33 12.59 4.29
CA SER A 36 0.92 11.19 4.23
C SER A 36 -0.53 11.02 3.75
N ALA A 37 -1.45 11.87 4.21
CA ALA A 37 -2.83 11.84 3.74
C ALA A 37 -2.98 12.24 2.26
N ALA A 38 -2.09 13.09 1.73
CA ALA A 38 -2.07 13.42 0.30
C ALA A 38 -1.50 12.25 -0.53
N GLU A 39 -0.36 11.69 -0.12
CA GLU A 39 0.29 10.55 -0.77
C GLU A 39 -0.60 9.29 -0.78
N MET A 40 -1.33 9.05 0.31
CA MET A 40 -2.34 7.98 0.39
C MET A 40 -3.44 8.15 -0.66
N ARG A 41 -4.00 9.35 -0.79
CA ARG A 41 -5.03 9.64 -1.79
C ARG A 41 -4.51 9.50 -3.22
N GLU A 42 -3.25 9.89 -3.46
CA GLU A 42 -2.63 9.74 -4.78
C GLU A 42 -2.47 8.25 -5.17
N SER A 43 -2.10 7.39 -4.21
CA SER A 43 -1.96 5.95 -4.44
C SER A 43 -3.24 5.22 -4.86
N GLU A 44 -4.40 5.80 -4.54
CA GLU A 44 -5.71 5.23 -4.85
C GLU A 44 -6.16 5.50 -6.29
N GLY A 45 -5.50 6.44 -6.96
CA GLY A 45 -5.73 6.86 -8.34
C GLY A 45 -6.86 7.89 -8.50
N THR A 46 -6.76 8.74 -9.53
CA THR A 46 -7.67 9.87 -9.80
C THR A 46 -9.13 9.47 -10.11
N LEU A 47 -9.40 8.19 -10.38
CA LEU A 47 -10.73 7.68 -10.69
C LEU A 47 -11.62 7.43 -9.43
N HIS A 48 -11.11 7.71 -8.23
CA HIS A 48 -11.76 7.38 -6.96
C HIS A 48 -12.31 8.59 -6.21
N SER A 49 -13.48 9.09 -6.65
CA SER A 49 -14.21 10.13 -5.94
C SER A 49 -15.25 9.62 -4.93
N LYS A 50 -15.37 8.29 -4.70
CA LYS A 50 -16.41 7.70 -3.83
C LYS A 50 -15.95 6.70 -2.75
N GLU A 51 -14.69 6.29 -2.71
CA GLU A 51 -14.23 5.23 -1.77
C GLU A 51 -14.09 5.69 -0.31
N THR A 52 -13.99 6.98 -0.03
CA THR A 52 -13.66 7.47 1.32
C THR A 52 -14.73 7.17 2.37
N SER A 53 -16.01 7.01 2.00
CA SER A 53 -17.06 6.62 2.95
C SER A 53 -17.11 5.12 3.25
N GLU A 54 -16.45 4.29 2.43
CA GLU A 54 -16.50 2.83 2.55
C GLU A 54 -15.43 2.29 3.51
N LYS A 55 -14.42 3.12 3.81
CA LYS A 55 -13.30 2.76 4.67
C LYS A 55 -13.59 3.04 6.14
N ARG A 56 -13.15 2.14 7.01
CA ARG A 56 -13.17 2.30 8.49
C ARG A 56 -12.12 3.29 8.99
N SER A 57 -11.07 3.50 8.21
CA SER A 57 -10.01 4.47 8.45
C SER A 57 -9.60 5.13 7.13
N PRO A 58 -9.30 6.44 7.11
CA PRO A 58 -8.82 7.12 5.91
C PRO A 58 -7.56 6.49 5.29
N ASN A 59 -6.74 5.82 6.10
CA ASN A 59 -5.49 5.20 5.68
C ASN A 59 -5.65 3.74 5.23
N ASP A 60 -6.84 3.15 5.34
CA ASP A 60 -7.06 1.77 4.87
C ASP A 60 -6.92 1.75 3.34
N PHE A 61 -6.21 0.75 2.82
CA PHE A 61 -5.91 0.63 1.39
C PHE A 61 -6.47 -0.68 0.83
N ALA A 62 -6.82 -0.67 -0.45
CA ALA A 62 -7.45 -1.81 -1.10
C ALA A 62 -6.44 -2.96 -1.33
N LEU A 63 -6.83 -4.17 -0.94
CA LEU A 63 -6.20 -5.43 -1.32
C LEU A 63 -6.80 -5.97 -2.62
N TRP A 64 -8.11 -5.81 -2.79
CA TRP A 64 -8.85 -6.25 -3.96
C TRP A 64 -9.87 -5.20 -4.34
N LYS A 65 -9.89 -4.77 -5.59
CA LYS A 65 -10.85 -3.79 -6.12
C LYS A 65 -11.86 -4.52 -7.00
N PHE A 66 -13.15 -4.36 -6.73
CA PHE A 66 -14.17 -4.93 -7.60
C PHE A 66 -14.15 -4.23 -8.96
N SER A 67 -14.19 -5.02 -10.03
CA SER A 67 -14.10 -4.50 -11.39
C SER A 67 -15.44 -3.99 -11.87
N LYS A 68 -15.45 -2.87 -12.60
CA LYS A 68 -16.65 -2.41 -13.30
C LYS A 68 -16.92 -3.27 -14.54
N PRO A 69 -18.17 -3.28 -15.05
CA PRO A 69 -18.48 -3.96 -16.30
C PRO A 69 -17.55 -3.50 -17.43
N GLY A 70 -16.93 -4.46 -18.12
CA GLY A 70 -16.00 -4.18 -19.23
C GLY A 70 -14.53 -3.98 -18.83
N GLU A 71 -14.20 -3.89 -17.54
CA GLU A 71 -12.82 -3.87 -17.07
C GLU A 71 -12.24 -5.30 -16.93
N PRO A 72 -10.91 -5.49 -17.05
CA PRO A 72 -10.26 -6.74 -16.69
C PRO A 72 -10.66 -7.21 -15.29
N SER A 73 -10.98 -8.50 -15.16
CA SER A 73 -11.41 -9.09 -13.88
C SER A 73 -11.07 -10.56 -13.77
N TRP A 74 -10.77 -10.98 -12.56
CA TRP A 74 -10.50 -12.35 -12.16
C TRP A 74 -11.49 -12.77 -11.07
N ASP A 75 -11.77 -14.07 -10.97
CA ASP A 75 -12.61 -14.62 -9.91
C ASP A 75 -11.83 -14.65 -8.58
N SER A 76 -12.52 -14.37 -7.48
CA SER A 76 -11.98 -14.45 -6.13
C SER A 76 -13.09 -14.80 -5.12
N PRO A 77 -12.75 -15.21 -3.88
CA PRO A 77 -13.74 -15.47 -2.84
C PRO A 77 -14.63 -14.27 -2.48
N TRP A 78 -14.23 -13.05 -2.84
CA TRP A 78 -14.99 -11.82 -2.58
C TRP A 78 -15.76 -11.33 -3.80
N GLY A 79 -15.71 -12.06 -4.91
CA GLY A 79 -16.30 -11.66 -6.18
C GLY A 79 -15.27 -11.19 -7.21
N ARG A 80 -15.76 -10.87 -8.41
CA ARG A 80 -14.92 -10.50 -9.54
C ARG A 80 -14.23 -9.16 -9.32
N GLY A 81 -12.94 -9.11 -9.59
CA GLY A 81 -12.17 -7.90 -9.38
C GLY A 81 -10.75 -8.01 -9.87
N ARG A 82 -9.89 -7.16 -9.32
CA ARG A 82 -8.46 -7.09 -9.62
C ARG A 82 -7.68 -6.75 -8.35
N PRO A 83 -6.39 -7.12 -8.28
CA PRO A 83 -5.56 -6.77 -7.14
C PRO A 83 -5.44 -5.24 -6.96
N GLY A 84 -5.25 -4.83 -5.71
CA GLY A 84 -4.78 -3.50 -5.38
C GLY A 84 -3.28 -3.36 -5.67
N TRP A 85 -2.83 -2.12 -5.89
CA TRP A 85 -1.46 -1.85 -6.34
C TRP A 85 -0.38 -2.48 -5.43
N HIS A 86 -0.54 -2.41 -4.11
CA HIS A 86 0.48 -2.88 -3.17
C HIS A 86 0.52 -4.41 -3.02
N ILE A 87 -0.64 -5.09 -3.10
CA ILE A 87 -0.72 -6.53 -2.81
C ILE A 87 0.01 -7.37 -3.86
N GLU A 88 0.16 -6.85 -5.07
CA GLU A 88 0.88 -7.49 -6.17
C GLU A 88 2.34 -7.72 -5.77
N CYS A 89 3.05 -6.67 -5.34
CA CYS A 89 4.45 -6.75 -4.92
C CYS A 89 4.62 -7.64 -3.69
N SER A 90 3.78 -7.50 -2.67
CA SER A 90 3.81 -8.33 -1.45
C SER A 90 3.66 -9.81 -1.76
N ALA A 91 2.67 -10.17 -2.59
CA ALA A 91 2.38 -11.56 -2.94
C ALA A 91 3.53 -12.17 -3.76
N MET A 92 3.98 -11.48 -4.82
CA MET A 92 5.05 -11.97 -5.66
C MET A 92 6.38 -12.09 -4.89
N ALA A 93 6.75 -11.07 -4.13
CA ALA A 93 8.00 -11.09 -3.36
C ALA A 93 7.98 -12.16 -2.26
N SER A 94 6.86 -12.30 -1.54
CA SER A 94 6.72 -13.35 -0.51
C SER A 94 6.76 -14.76 -1.10
N GLU A 95 6.18 -14.98 -2.29
CA GLU A 95 6.22 -16.29 -2.96
C GLU A 95 7.65 -16.71 -3.31
N PHE A 96 8.45 -15.80 -3.87
CA PHE A 96 9.78 -16.15 -4.36
C PHE A 96 10.90 -15.99 -3.32
N LEU A 97 10.77 -15.05 -2.38
CA LEU A 97 11.81 -14.71 -1.41
C LEU A 97 11.44 -15.10 0.02
N GLY A 98 10.17 -15.43 0.27
CA GLY A 98 9.70 -15.94 1.56
C GLY A 98 9.41 -14.87 2.60
N LYS A 99 9.50 -15.29 3.87
CA LYS A 99 9.08 -14.51 5.04
C LYS A 99 10.06 -13.41 5.48
N ASN A 100 11.26 -13.38 4.93
CA ASN A 100 12.27 -12.38 5.21
C ASN A 100 13.11 -12.15 3.94
N ILE A 101 13.22 -10.89 3.54
CA ILE A 101 13.92 -10.41 2.36
C ILE A 101 15.10 -9.57 2.84
N ASP A 102 16.27 -9.79 2.26
CA ASP A 102 17.44 -8.99 2.62
C ASP A 102 17.33 -7.55 2.11
N ILE A 103 17.07 -7.37 0.81
CA ILE A 103 17.06 -6.07 0.15
C ILE A 103 15.79 -5.91 -0.68
N HIS A 104 15.06 -4.81 -0.45
CA HIS A 104 13.94 -4.37 -1.28
C HIS A 104 14.19 -2.92 -1.74
N GLY A 105 13.95 -2.63 -3.02
CA GLY A 105 14.35 -1.35 -3.61
C GLY A 105 13.26 -0.71 -4.47
N GLY A 106 13.34 0.61 -4.66
CA GLY A 106 12.40 1.36 -5.47
C GLY A 106 12.75 2.85 -5.62
N GLY A 107 11.91 3.61 -6.31
CA GLY A 107 12.00 5.07 -6.31
C GLY A 107 11.64 5.65 -4.92
N TRP A 108 12.16 6.84 -4.60
CA TRP A 108 11.84 7.53 -3.34
C TRP A 108 10.33 7.70 -3.10
N ASP A 109 9.57 7.91 -4.16
CA ASP A 109 8.11 8.00 -4.17
C ASP A 109 7.41 6.68 -3.81
N LEU A 110 8.06 5.53 -3.98
CA LEU A 110 7.52 4.24 -3.54
C LEU A 110 7.71 3.99 -2.04
N LYS A 111 8.58 4.77 -1.37
CA LYS A 111 8.81 4.62 0.07
C LYS A 111 7.50 4.68 0.87
N PHE A 112 6.64 5.62 0.52
CA PHE A 112 5.31 5.75 1.11
C PHE A 112 4.30 6.21 0.05
N PRO A 113 3.10 5.61 -0.04
CA PRO A 113 2.61 4.54 0.84
C PRO A 113 3.00 3.14 0.36
N HIS A 114 3.63 2.99 -0.82
CA HIS A 114 3.76 1.70 -1.48
C HIS A 114 4.52 0.64 -0.65
N HIS A 115 5.79 0.87 -0.33
CA HIS A 115 6.58 -0.09 0.46
C HIS A 115 6.11 -0.20 1.92
N ASP A 116 5.57 0.87 2.51
CA ASP A 116 4.96 0.81 3.85
C ASP A 116 3.73 -0.12 3.86
N ASN A 117 2.91 -0.08 2.80
CA ASN A 117 1.77 -0.98 2.64
C ASN A 117 2.21 -2.42 2.34
N GLU A 118 3.30 -2.61 1.58
CA GLU A 118 3.87 -3.94 1.35
C GLU A 118 4.39 -4.59 2.64
N LEU A 119 5.08 -3.82 3.48
CA LEU A 119 5.48 -4.26 4.81
C LEU A 119 4.26 -4.67 5.63
N ALA A 120 3.24 -3.82 5.70
CA ALA A 120 2.04 -4.11 6.48
C ALA A 120 1.35 -5.41 6.03
N GLN A 121 1.21 -5.61 4.71
CA GLN A 121 0.60 -6.82 4.14
C GLN A 121 1.42 -8.07 4.45
N SER A 122 2.72 -8.02 4.20
CA SER A 122 3.61 -9.18 4.31
C SER A 122 3.89 -9.57 5.76
N GLU A 123 4.08 -8.58 6.64
CA GLU A 123 4.26 -8.80 8.08
C GLU A 123 3.00 -9.36 8.75
N ALA A 124 1.82 -8.89 8.35
CA ALA A 124 0.55 -9.45 8.81
C ALA A 124 0.36 -10.90 8.32
N TYR A 125 0.73 -11.19 7.07
CA TYR A 125 0.63 -12.55 6.49
C TYR A 125 1.56 -13.54 7.18
N TRP A 126 2.83 -13.17 7.37
CA TRP A 126 3.85 -14.03 7.99
C TRP A 126 3.84 -13.99 9.52
N ASN A 127 3.02 -13.14 10.13
CA ASN A 127 2.97 -12.87 11.56
C ASN A 127 4.37 -12.58 12.14
N ASN A 128 5.06 -11.60 11.54
CA ASN A 128 6.39 -11.17 11.97
C ASN A 128 6.51 -9.64 11.98
N SER A 129 7.63 -9.12 12.47
CA SER A 129 7.85 -7.67 12.58
C SER A 129 8.99 -7.16 11.70
N GLN A 130 9.52 -7.99 10.80
CA GLN A 130 10.65 -7.64 9.95
C GLN A 130 10.63 -8.47 8.66
N TRP A 131 9.79 -8.05 7.71
CA TRP A 131 9.73 -8.71 6.40
C TRP A 131 10.93 -8.36 5.51
N VAL A 132 11.46 -7.13 5.60
CA VAL A 132 12.62 -6.68 4.79
C VAL A 132 13.71 -6.15 5.71
N ASN A 133 14.96 -6.57 5.54
CA ASN A 133 16.09 -6.11 6.38
C ASN A 133 16.58 -4.71 5.95
N TYR A 134 16.68 -4.45 4.65
CA TYR A 134 17.19 -3.18 4.11
C TYR A 134 16.36 -2.66 2.94
N PHE A 135 15.99 -1.37 3.00
CA PHE A 135 15.37 -0.66 1.89
C PHE A 135 16.35 0.27 1.18
N PHE A 136 16.32 0.25 -0.16
CA PHE A 136 17.11 1.16 -1.00
C PHE A 136 16.17 2.00 -1.87
N HIS A 137 16.18 3.31 -1.67
CA HIS A 137 15.34 4.25 -2.41
C HIS A 137 16.17 5.21 -3.26
N CYS A 138 15.96 5.19 -4.58
CA CYS A 138 16.62 6.08 -5.52
C CYS A 138 15.91 7.46 -5.55
N GLY A 139 16.69 8.54 -5.55
CA GLY A 139 16.16 9.90 -5.64
C GLY A 139 15.50 10.22 -6.99
N HIS A 140 14.70 11.29 -7.04
CA HIS A 140 14.01 11.69 -8.25
C HIS A 140 14.96 12.23 -9.34
N LEU A 141 14.66 11.92 -10.59
CA LEU A 141 15.24 12.59 -11.74
C LEU A 141 14.61 13.98 -11.91
N HIS A 142 15.45 15.00 -12.08
CA HIS A 142 15.02 16.37 -12.29
C HIS A 142 15.48 16.87 -13.67
N ILE A 143 14.59 17.59 -14.37
CA ILE A 143 14.93 18.33 -15.59
C ILE A 143 14.65 19.81 -15.33
N LYS A 144 15.67 20.65 -15.46
CA LYS A 144 15.57 22.11 -15.19
C LYS A 144 14.99 22.44 -13.81
N GLY A 145 15.34 21.64 -12.80
CA GLY A 145 14.88 21.81 -11.42
C GLY A 145 13.46 21.31 -11.13
N LEU A 146 12.74 20.76 -12.13
CA LEU A 146 11.42 20.17 -11.95
C LEU A 146 11.51 18.66 -11.85
N LYS A 147 10.79 18.06 -10.89
CA LYS A 147 10.61 16.61 -10.79
C LYS A 147 9.93 16.11 -12.06
N MET A 148 10.50 15.09 -12.68
CA MET A 148 9.82 14.38 -13.77
C MET A 148 8.66 13.54 -13.21
N ALA A 149 7.45 13.82 -13.69
CA ALA A 149 6.24 13.05 -13.45
C ALA A 149 5.36 13.12 -14.71
N LYS A 150 4.44 12.17 -14.88
CA LYS A 150 3.48 12.14 -16.00
C LYS A 150 2.43 13.24 -15.88
#